data_AF-A0A1F7JW97-F1
#
_entry.id   AF-A0A1F7JW97-F1
#
_cell.length_a   1.000
_cell.length_b   1.000
_cell.length_c   1.000
_cell.angle_alpha   90.00
_cell.angle_beta   90.00
_cell.angle_gamma   90.00
#
_symmetry.space_group_name_H-M   'P 1'
#
loop_
_entity.id
_entity.type
_entity.pdbx_description
1 polymer ?
#
loop_
_entity_poly.entity_id
_entity_poly.type
_entity_poly.pdbx_seq_one_letter_code
_entity_poly.pdbx_strand_id
1 'polypeptide(L)' 'MVTKEDKKINLEIVVKIKAARLNKNLTQEELAKKAGINANFYAKVERGKAKPSGVTLTKIIKALGLKSTDILSV' A
#
# COMPACT_ATOMS: atom_id res chain seq x y z
N MET A 1 -10.01 -6.05 -18.92
CA MET A 1 -10.86 -5.09 -18.17
C MET A 1 -10.70 -5.39 -16.68
N VAL A 2 -10.52 -4.37 -15.82
CA VAL A 2 -10.51 -4.57 -14.35
C VAL A 2 -11.94 -4.69 -13.86
N THR A 3 -12.25 -5.72 -13.08
CA THR A 3 -13.62 -5.94 -12.59
C THR A 3 -13.97 -5.00 -11.44
N LYS A 4 -15.27 -4.81 -11.15
CA LYS A 4 -15.71 -4.05 -9.97
C LYS A 4 -15.15 -4.66 -8.67
N GLU A 5 -15.02 -5.98 -8.63
CA GLU A 5 -14.48 -6.73 -7.50
C GLU A 5 -12.99 -6.45 -7.29
N ASP A 6 -12.17 -6.49 -8.35
CA ASP A 6 -10.74 -6.16 -8.28
C ASP A 6 -10.50 -4.75 -7.72
N LYS A 7 -11.38 -3.81 -8.08
CA LYS A 7 -11.30 -2.42 -7.62
C LYS A 7 -11.63 -2.31 -6.12
N LYS A 8 -12.60 -3.08 -5.64
CA LYS A 8 -12.98 -3.15 -4.23
C LYS A 8 -11.85 -3.74 -3.39
N ILE A 9 -11.30 -4.89 -3.78
CA ILE A 9 -10.16 -5.54 -3.10
C ILE A 9 -8.96 -4.59 -3.02
N ASN A 10 -8.63 -3.90 -4.12
CA ASN A 10 -7.52 -2.95 -4.12
C ASN A 10 -7.75 -1.76 -3.18
N LEU A 11 -8.99 -1.29 -3.05
CA LEU A 11 -9.33 -0.20 -2.14
C LEU A 11 -9.18 -0.63 -0.68
N GLU A 12 -9.63 -1.84 -0.33
CA GLU A 12 -9.49 -2.40 1.02
C GLU A 12 -8.01 -2.56 1.42
N ILE A 13 -7.17 -3.07 0.52
CA ILE A 13 -5.72 -3.17 0.71
C ILE A 13 -5.11 -1.78 0.99
N VAL A 14 -5.46 -0.78 0.17
CA VAL A 14 -4.94 0.58 0.31
C VAL A 14 -5.36 1.21 1.64
N VAL A 15 -6.58 0.98 2.10
CA VAL A 15 -7.06 1.45 3.41
C VAL A 15 -6.24 0.86 4.55
N LYS A 16 -5.98 -0.46 4.52
CA LYS A 16 -5.16 -1.13 5.54
C LYS A 16 -3.71 -0.61 5.55
N ILE A 17 -3.11 -0.42 4.38
CA ILE A 17 -1.76 0.16 4.27
C ILE A 17 -1.72 1.57 4.87
N LYS A 18 -2.69 2.42 4.54
CA LYS A 18 -2.78 3.78 5.07
C LYS A 18 -2.93 3.78 6.60
N ALA A 19 -3.81 2.94 7.13
CA ALA A 19 -4.01 2.81 8.57
C ALA A 19 -2.72 2.38 9.28
N ALA A 20 -2.05 1.35 8.77
CA ALA A 20 -0.77 0.87 9.32
C ALA A 20 0.33 1.94 9.28
N ARG A 21 0.39 2.73 8.19
CA ARG A 21 1.33 3.86 8.06
C ARG A 21 1.08 4.90 9.15
N LEU A 22 -0.19 5.30 9.33
CA LEU A 22 -0.58 6.30 10.32
C LEU A 22 -0.33 5.82 11.75
N ASN A 23 -0.63 4.55 12.05
CA ASN A 23 -0.34 3.94 13.36
C ASN A 23 1.16 3.92 13.69
N LYS A 24 2.02 4.00 12.68
CA LYS A 24 3.49 4.08 12.83
C LYS A 24 4.02 5.52 12.77
N ASN A 25 3.13 6.52 12.74
CA ASN A 25 3.46 7.94 12.63
C ASN A 25 4.37 8.26 11.44
N LEU A 26 4.24 7.50 10.34
CA LEU A 26 5.04 7.73 9.14
C LEU A 26 4.28 8.66 8.19
N THR A 27 4.98 9.62 7.60
CA THR A 27 4.52 10.34 6.41
C THR A 27 4.53 9.42 5.17
N GLN A 28 3.88 9.86 4.09
CA GLN A 28 3.92 9.13 2.82
C GLN A 28 5.34 9.04 2.25
N GLU A 29 6.13 10.10 2.41
CA GLU A 29 7.52 10.15 1.94
C GLU A 29 8.41 9.20 2.75
N GLU A 30 8.27 9.17 4.07
CA GLU A 30 9.04 8.26 4.92
C GLU A 30 8.76 6.79 4.62
N LEU A 31 7.49 6.43 4.44
CA LEU A 31 7.16 5.06 4.06
C LEU A 31 7.68 4.71 2.66
N ALA A 32 7.55 5.62 1.69
CA ALA A 32 8.08 5.42 0.35
C ALA A 32 9.60 5.21 0.38
N LYS A 33 10.32 6.03 1.15
CA LYS A 33 11.78 5.91 1.37
C LYS A 33 12.13 4.57 2.01
N LYS A 34 11.43 4.16 3.08
CA LYS A 34 11.62 2.85 3.73
C LYS A 34 11.34 1.67 2.79
N ALA A 35 10.36 1.80 1.90
CA ALA A 35 10.03 0.79 0.89
C ALA A 35 10.95 0.83 -0.34
N GLY A 36 11.85 1.81 -0.46
CA GLY A 36 12.70 2.00 -1.62
C GLY A 36 11.90 2.26 -2.91
N ILE A 37 10.85 3.09 -2.81
CA ILE A 37 9.99 3.48 -3.93
C ILE A 37 9.84 4.99 -4.01
N ASN A 38 9.42 5.47 -5.18
CA ASN A 38 9.16 6.89 -5.40
C ASN A 38 7.96 7.38 -4.55
N ALA A 39 8.12 8.51 -3.85
CA ALA A 39 7.08 9.07 -2.97
C ALA A 39 5.81 9.49 -3.73
N ASN A 40 5.94 10.10 -4.91
CA ASN A 40 4.78 10.45 -5.75
C ASN A 40 4.03 9.20 -6.23
N PHE A 41 4.76 8.12 -6.52
CA PHE A 41 4.15 6.85 -6.84
C PHE A 41 3.36 6.29 -5.65
N TYR A 42 3.97 6.26 -4.45
CA TYR A 42 3.28 5.82 -3.24
C TYR A 42 2.04 6.67 -2.93
N ALA A 43 2.11 8.00 -3.08
CA ALA A 43 0.96 8.89 -2.90
C ALA A 43 -0.18 8.63 -3.91
N LYS A 44 0.13 8.17 -5.13
CA LYS A 44 -0.89 7.72 -6.09
C LYS A 44 -1.48 6.37 -5.68
N VAL A 45 -0.66 5.44 -5.21
CA VAL A 45 -1.11 4.14 -4.68
C VAL A 45 -2.07 4.34 -3.50
N GLU A 46 -1.68 5.13 -2.51
CA GLU A 46 -2.48 5.34 -1.29
C GLU A 46 -3.82 6.07 -1.58
N ARG A 47 -3.92 6.79 -2.69
CA ARG A 47 -5.16 7.43 -3.16
C ARG A 47 -5.97 6.57 -4.13
N GLY A 48 -5.56 5.32 -4.37
CA GLY A 48 -6.20 4.43 -5.35
C GLY A 48 -6.08 4.89 -6.81
N LYS A 49 -5.13 5.78 -7.11
CA LYS A 49 -4.87 6.32 -8.46
C LYS A 49 -3.81 5.53 -9.23
N ALA A 50 -3.11 4.63 -8.56
CA ALA A 50 -2.17 3.68 -9.18
C ALA A 50 -2.27 2.32 -8.48
N LYS A 51 -2.13 1.23 -9.24
CA LYS A 51 -2.03 -0.12 -8.69
C LYS A 51 -0.55 -0.49 -8.57
N PRO A 52 -0.03 -0.82 -7.37
CA PRO A 52 1.32 -1.32 -7.24
C PRO A 52 1.42 -2.73 -7.85
N SER A 53 2.60 -3.08 -8.36
CA SER A 53 2.89 -4.48 -8.69
C SER A 53 2.96 -5.32 -7.41
N GLY A 54 2.88 -6.66 -7.53
CA GLY A 54 3.03 -7.55 -6.36
C GLY A 54 4.36 -7.36 -5.63
N VAL A 55 5.45 -7.11 -6.38
CA VAL A 55 6.77 -6.81 -5.82
C VAL A 55 6.76 -5.49 -5.04
N THR A 56 6.17 -4.43 -5.62
CA THR A 56 6.09 -3.13 -4.95
C THR A 56 5.20 -3.18 -3.72
N LEU A 57 4.06 -3.87 -3.79
CA LEU A 57 3.19 -4.10 -2.65
C LEU A 57 3.94 -4.81 -1.52
N THR A 58 4.71 -5.86 -1.85
CA THR A 58 5.54 -6.57 -0.88
C THR A 58 6.56 -5.66 -0.21
N LYS A 59 7.21 -4.75 -0.97
CA LYS A 59 8.14 -3.76 -0.40
C LYS A 59 7.45 -2.82 0.59
N ILE A 60 6.25 -2.33 0.27
CA ILE A 60 5.46 -1.46 1.15
C ILE A 60 5.09 -2.19 2.45
N ILE A 61 4.60 -3.42 2.34
CA ILE A 61 4.21 -4.26 3.49
C ILE A 61 5.41 -4.53 4.40
N LYS A 62 6.58 -4.88 3.82
CA LYS A 62 7.82 -5.07 4.57
C LYS A 62 8.31 -3.77 5.24
N ALA A 63 8.20 -2.64 4.57
CA ALA A 63 8.56 -1.33 5.14
C ALA A 63 7.67 -0.92 6.32
N LEU A 64 6.42 -1.40 6.34
CA LEU A 64 5.53 -1.31 7.49
C LEU A 64 5.88 -2.33 8.58
N GLY A 65 6.76 -3.30 8.34
CA GLY A 65 7.06 -4.37 9.29
C GLY A 65 5.88 -5.32 9.50
N LEU A 66 5.05 -5.50 8.47
CA LEU A 66 3.88 -6.39 8.48
C LEU A 66 4.12 -7.61 7.58
N LYS A 67 3.24 -8.60 7.69
CA LYS A 67 3.15 -9.75 6.79
C LYS A 67 2.04 -9.50 5.76
N SER A 68 2.13 -10.20 4.62
CA SER A 68 1.10 -10.12 3.59
C SER A 68 -0.28 -10.53 4.12
N THR A 69 -0.34 -11.45 5.08
CA THR A 69 -1.58 -11.90 5.74
C THR A 69 -2.30 -10.79 6.50
N ASP A 70 -1.56 -9.79 7.02
CA ASP A 70 -2.14 -8.67 7.78
C ASP A 70 -2.88 -7.69 6.86
N ILE A 71 -2.55 -7.69 5.57
CA ILE A 71 -3.09 -6.77 4.56
C ILE A 71 -4.06 -7.50 3.61
N LEU A 72 -3.69 -8.69 3.15
CA LEU A 72 -4.41 -9.46 2.12
C LEU A 72 -5.47 -10.41 2.67
N SER A 73 -5.63 -10.55 3.99
CA SER A 73 -6.79 -11.28 4.53
C SER A 73 -8.06 -10.47 4.28
N VAL A 74 -8.71 -10.81 3.17
CA VAL A 74 -10.09 -10.43 2.85
C VAL A 74 -10.98 -11.63 3.11
#